data_AF-A0A7J0AKN5-F1
#
_entry.id   AF-A0A7J0AKN5-F1
#
_cell.length_a   1.000
_cell.length_b   1.000
_cell.length_c   1.000
_cell.angle_alpha   90.00
_cell.angle_beta   90.00
_cell.angle_gamma   90.00
#
_symmetry.space_group_name_H-M   'P 1'
#
loop_
_entity.id
_entity.type
_entity.pdbx_description
1 polymer ?
#
loop_
_entity_poly.entity_id
_entity_poly.type
_entity_poly.pdbx_seq_one_letter_code
_entity_poly.pdbx_strand_id
1 'polypeptide(L)'
;MEDYKEIKEMLKPRRDIKASEELRHKVNSALERSGRKQAIREWTFGGIGLSAVAAILIFVLIPSGMSAKEILAEAIKAIRGTEYIEMTVDIRTRPVENFGYIGINEDFVAHNIYIADSDSLLKWRIDKGERVATGNGSDIYVWLPSLKLGMHLSEIDNERVLGYMATLLTPKKVLETELYNCTSGDGAEYKVNTKGSEIILTVHAAPQGNFENPYLLNTSISESENIRRYVIDADTKRLKSATVSVISRNREITVLNISAINYGRRKDDICCLADGIRYVETENQLVGLTGLSAEEAALIVLNAFVNWDNSILDKVMPREVSDIAYKDKFSGSRLISIGRSFTSGTGRSIFVPYTLELRNGSIHRHNIALQETYSGGWIVTGGL
;
A
#
# COMPACT_ATOMS: atom_id res chain seq x y z
N MET A 1 17.45 41.75 6.79
CA MET A 1 16.96 40.35 6.66
C MET A 1 17.51 39.52 7.81
N GLU A 2 17.18 39.87 9.06
CA GLU A 2 17.64 39.15 10.26
C GLU A 2 16.51 38.36 10.95
N ASP A 3 15.25 38.63 10.60
CA ASP A 3 14.06 38.11 11.31
C ASP A 3 13.75 36.61 11.09
N TYR A 4 14.47 35.92 10.21
CA TYR A 4 14.24 34.49 9.94
C TYR A 4 15.26 33.56 10.61
N LYS A 5 16.25 34.11 11.32
CA LYS A 5 17.31 33.31 11.94
C LYS A 5 16.82 32.62 13.22
N GLU A 6 15.99 33.28 14.02
CA GLU A 6 15.39 32.72 15.23
C GLU A 6 14.39 31.59 14.94
N ILE A 7 13.55 31.75 13.92
CA ILE A 7 12.58 30.72 13.51
C ILE A 7 13.31 29.45 13.04
N LYS A 8 14.42 29.61 12.31
CA LYS A 8 15.23 28.48 11.81
C LYS A 8 16.00 27.76 12.93
N GLU A 9 16.33 28.45 14.02
CA GLU A 9 16.92 27.87 15.24
C GLU A 9 15.87 27.15 16.09
N MET A 10 14.62 27.65 16.15
CA MET A 10 13.51 26.99 16.86
C MET A 10 13.01 25.72 16.18
N LEU A 11 13.09 25.65 14.84
CA LEU A 11 12.63 24.49 14.06
C LEU A 11 13.69 23.38 13.90
N LYS A 12 14.91 23.58 14.40
CA LYS A 12 15.91 22.50 14.44
C LYS A 12 15.60 21.54 15.60
N PRO A 13 15.39 20.24 15.32
CA PRO A 13 15.21 19.25 16.38
C PRO A 13 16.43 19.25 17.31
N ARG A 14 16.22 19.54 18.59
CA ARG A 14 17.29 19.63 19.59
C ARG A 14 17.85 18.26 20.02
N ARG A 15 17.32 17.17 19.47
CA ARG A 15 17.79 15.81 19.70
C ARG A 15 17.75 15.02 18.40
N ASP A 16 18.84 14.32 18.15
CA ASP A 16 18.99 13.30 17.13
C ASP A 16 18.07 12.13 17.53
N ILE A 17 16.93 11.96 16.86
CA ILE A 17 16.00 10.85 17.14
C ILE A 17 16.60 9.59 16.54
N LYS A 18 17.51 8.96 17.27
CA LYS A 18 17.97 7.60 16.98
C LYS A 18 17.05 6.62 17.67
N ALA A 19 16.51 5.66 16.92
CA ALA A 19 15.78 4.53 17.47
C ALA A 19 16.59 3.89 18.62
N SER A 20 15.95 3.69 19.77
CA SER A 20 16.64 3.11 20.93
C SER A 20 17.07 1.67 20.62
N GLU A 21 18.20 1.24 21.19
CA GLU A 21 18.67 -0.15 21.07
C GLU A 21 17.61 -1.16 21.55
N GLU A 22 16.75 -0.75 22.49
CA GLU A 22 15.60 -1.54 22.94
C GLU A 22 14.53 -1.71 21.86
N LEU A 23 14.25 -0.66 21.07
CA LEU A 23 13.32 -0.75 19.93
C LEU A 23 13.89 -1.67 18.84
N ARG A 24 15.18 -1.55 18.52
CA ARG A 24 15.87 -2.47 17.60
C ARG A 24 15.79 -3.92 18.06
N HIS A 25 16.06 -4.17 19.35
CA HIS A 25 15.98 -5.52 19.90
C HIS A 25 14.55 -6.07 19.87
N LYS A 26 13.54 -5.25 20.18
CA LYS A 26 12.12 -5.64 20.10
C LYS A 26 11.71 -5.97 18.66
N VAL A 27 12.10 -5.16 17.68
CA VAL A 27 11.85 -5.40 16.25
C VAL A 27 12.53 -6.69 15.80
N ASN A 28 13.82 -6.88 16.10
CA ASN A 28 14.55 -8.10 15.76
C ASN A 28 13.93 -9.35 16.41
N SER A 29 13.52 -9.26 17.67
CA SER A 29 12.84 -10.35 18.38
C SER A 29 11.46 -10.66 17.78
N ALA A 30 10.74 -9.65 17.28
CA ALA A 30 9.46 -9.83 16.60
C ALA A 30 9.65 -10.49 15.22
N LEU A 31 10.70 -10.10 14.47
CA LEU A 31 11.09 -10.74 13.21
C LEU A 31 11.38 -12.24 13.42
N GLU A 32 12.15 -12.60 14.46
CA GLU A 32 12.44 -14.00 14.81
C GLU A 32 11.18 -14.79 15.24
N ARG A 33 10.29 -14.17 16.03
CA ARG A 33 9.05 -14.82 16.50
C ARG A 33 8.00 -14.99 15.39
N SER A 34 7.92 -14.05 14.45
CA SER A 34 7.01 -14.13 13.30
C SER A 34 7.39 -15.28 12.35
N GLY A 35 8.70 -15.53 12.17
CA GLY A 35 9.23 -16.68 11.43
C GLY A 35 8.79 -18.03 12.00
N ARG A 36 8.50 -18.11 13.31
CA ARG A 36 7.97 -19.31 13.98
C ARG A 36 6.44 -19.43 13.94
N LYS A 37 5.69 -18.33 13.93
CA LYS A 37 4.22 -18.36 13.96
C LYS A 37 3.55 -18.63 12.60
N GLN A 38 4.26 -18.38 11.50
CA GLN A 38 3.75 -18.70 10.16
C GLN A 38 3.95 -20.17 9.74
N ALA A 39 4.39 -21.02 10.68
CA ALA A 39 4.64 -22.45 10.46
C ALA A 39 3.44 -23.37 10.77
N ILE A 40 2.24 -22.83 11.02
CA ILE A 40 1.02 -23.64 11.23
C ILE A 40 -0.05 -23.26 10.21
N ARG A 41 0.19 -23.64 8.94
CA ARG A 41 -0.86 -24.06 8.00
C ARG A 41 -0.23 -24.70 6.76
N GLU A 42 0.43 -25.84 6.95
CA GLU A 42 0.81 -26.74 5.85
C GLU A 42 0.03 -28.05 6.00
N TRP A 43 -0.82 -28.36 5.00
CA TRP A 43 -1.01 -29.75 4.59
C TRP A 43 -1.25 -29.83 3.07
N THR A 44 -0.16 -30.20 2.39
CA THR A 44 0.00 -31.02 1.16
C THR A 44 -1.11 -31.07 0.10
N PHE A 45 -0.80 -30.68 -1.15
CA PHE A 45 -0.38 -31.60 -2.25
C PHE A 45 -0.13 -30.85 -3.59
N GLY A 46 1.02 -31.16 -4.23
CA GLY A 46 1.30 -31.17 -5.68
C GLY A 46 1.22 -29.85 -6.47
N GLY A 47 2.15 -29.45 -7.33
CA GLY A 47 3.38 -30.03 -7.85
C GLY A 47 3.96 -29.06 -8.90
N ILE A 48 5.29 -28.96 -8.91
CA ILE A 48 6.22 -28.60 -10.00
C ILE A 48 5.81 -27.50 -11.00
N GLY A 49 6.62 -26.42 -11.04
CA GLY A 49 6.77 -25.57 -12.22
C GLY A 49 7.61 -24.30 -12.02
N LEU A 50 8.94 -24.48 -11.89
CA LEU A 50 10.05 -23.62 -12.36
C LEU A 50 9.63 -22.31 -13.08
N SER A 51 9.97 -21.11 -12.60
CA SER A 51 11.29 -20.50 -12.86
C SER A 51 11.69 -19.48 -11.79
N ALA A 52 12.66 -19.85 -10.94
CA ALA A 52 13.41 -18.88 -10.14
C ALA A 52 14.44 -18.20 -11.05
N VAL A 53 14.17 -16.97 -11.48
CA VAL A 53 15.25 -16.09 -11.96
C VAL A 53 16.01 -15.64 -10.72
N ALA A 54 16.98 -16.46 -10.30
CA ALA A 54 17.98 -16.04 -9.34
C ALA A 54 18.92 -15.05 -10.05
N ALA A 55 18.62 -13.75 -9.93
CA ALA A 55 19.55 -12.72 -10.34
C ALA A 55 20.74 -12.68 -9.35
N ILE A 56 21.79 -13.44 -9.66
CA ILE A 56 23.08 -13.31 -8.97
C ILE A 56 23.70 -11.98 -9.43
N LEU A 57 23.49 -10.91 -8.66
CA LEU A 57 24.18 -9.64 -8.85
C LEU A 57 25.58 -9.74 -8.24
N ILE A 58 26.58 -9.91 -9.12
CA ILE A 58 27.99 -9.75 -8.77
C ILE A 58 28.23 -8.26 -8.46
N PHE A 59 28.50 -7.94 -7.19
CA PHE A 59 28.89 -6.61 -6.74
C PHE A 59 30.33 -6.32 -7.17
N VAL A 60 30.51 -5.75 -8.36
CA VAL A 60 31.74 -5.02 -8.68
C VAL A 60 31.59 -3.62 -8.08
N LEU A 61 32.32 -3.36 -6.99
CA LEU A 61 32.47 -2.02 -6.40
C LEU A 61 33.32 -1.17 -7.35
N ILE A 62 32.69 -0.56 -8.35
CA ILE A 62 33.29 0.58 -9.05
C ILE A 62 32.90 1.81 -8.24
N PRO A 63 33.85 2.60 -7.70
CA PRO A 63 33.54 3.87 -7.07
C PRO A 63 33.06 4.83 -8.17
N SER A 64 31.76 4.81 -8.46
CA SER A 64 31.13 5.85 -9.25
C SER A 64 31.12 7.11 -8.40
N GLY A 65 31.74 8.18 -8.90
CA GLY A 65 31.96 9.44 -8.15
C GLY A 65 30.71 10.23 -7.75
N MET A 66 29.50 9.67 -7.88
CA MET A 66 28.25 10.29 -7.44
C MET A 66 27.63 9.50 -6.29
N SER A 67 27.27 10.22 -5.24
CA SER A 67 26.50 9.73 -4.10
C SER A 67 25.05 9.43 -4.48
N ALA A 68 24.38 8.58 -3.69
CA ALA A 68 22.94 8.31 -3.84
C ALA A 68 22.12 9.61 -3.84
N LYS A 69 22.49 10.56 -2.98
CA LYS A 69 21.90 11.90 -2.90
C LYS A 69 21.96 12.66 -4.23
N GLU A 70 23.13 12.69 -4.87
CA GLU A 70 23.31 13.39 -6.15
C GLU A 70 22.54 12.72 -7.28
N ILE A 71 22.52 11.38 -7.30
CA ILE A 71 21.75 10.61 -8.29
C ILE A 71 20.25 10.90 -8.16
N LEU A 72 19.72 10.87 -6.93
CA LEU A 72 18.32 11.17 -6.66
C LEU A 72 17.96 12.61 -7.06
N ALA A 73 18.83 13.58 -6.72
CA ALA A 73 18.61 14.98 -7.09
C ALA A 73 18.58 15.18 -8.61
N GLU A 74 19.49 14.56 -9.36
CA GLU A 74 19.51 14.63 -10.83
C GLU A 74 18.31 13.90 -11.45
N ALA A 75 17.89 12.77 -10.91
CA ALA A 75 16.70 12.05 -11.39
C ALA A 75 15.40 12.86 -11.16
N ILE A 76 15.26 13.52 -10.00
CA ILE A 76 14.15 14.45 -9.72
C ILE A 76 14.15 15.63 -10.70
N LYS A 77 15.33 16.13 -11.08
CA LYS A 77 15.46 17.18 -12.08
C LYS A 77 15.06 16.68 -13.47
N ALA A 78 15.44 15.46 -13.84
CA ALA A 78 15.16 14.87 -15.15
C ALA A 78 13.67 14.56 -15.39
N ILE A 79 12.89 14.34 -14.32
CA ILE A 79 11.44 14.12 -14.43
C ILE A 79 10.62 15.41 -14.43
N ARG A 80 11.22 16.55 -14.04
CA ARG A 80 10.53 17.85 -13.99
C ARG A 80 10.04 18.27 -15.38
N GLY A 81 8.79 18.73 -15.47
CA GLY A 81 8.18 19.16 -16.74
C GLY A 81 7.80 18.01 -17.67
N THR A 82 7.76 16.77 -17.16
CA THR A 82 7.18 15.64 -17.90
C THR A 82 5.67 15.77 -17.90
N GLU A 83 5.05 15.86 -19.07
CA GLU A 83 3.59 15.95 -19.19
C GLU A 83 2.92 14.58 -19.14
N TYR A 84 3.63 13.53 -19.53
CA TYR A 84 3.07 12.19 -19.68
C TYR A 84 4.07 11.08 -19.35
N ILE A 85 3.60 10.10 -18.58
CA ILE A 85 4.35 8.89 -18.22
C ILE A 85 3.48 7.67 -18.50
N GLU A 86 4.05 6.67 -19.17
CA GLU A 86 3.49 5.34 -19.32
C GLU A 86 4.42 4.32 -18.66
N MET A 87 3.86 3.42 -17.86
CA MET A 87 4.61 2.36 -17.19
C MET A 87 3.97 1.00 -17.43
N THR A 88 4.81 0.01 -17.67
CA THR A 88 4.45 -1.41 -17.61
C THR A 88 4.93 -1.97 -16.27
N VAL A 89 4.00 -2.48 -15.47
CA VAL A 89 4.26 -2.88 -14.09
C VAL A 89 3.71 -4.28 -13.82
N ASP A 90 4.55 -5.20 -13.39
CA ASP A 90 4.14 -6.53 -12.93
C ASP A 90 4.09 -6.56 -11.41
N ILE A 91 2.97 -6.97 -10.82
CA ILE A 91 2.79 -7.06 -9.36
C ILE A 91 2.29 -8.45 -8.98
N ARG A 92 2.78 -9.00 -7.87
CA ARG A 92 2.25 -10.25 -7.31
C ARG A 92 0.88 -10.03 -6.67
N THR A 93 -0.18 -10.27 -7.43
CA THR A 93 -1.57 -10.00 -7.04
C THR A 93 -2.53 -10.89 -7.84
N ARG A 94 -3.84 -10.67 -7.69
CA ARG A 94 -4.89 -11.35 -8.47
C ARG A 94 -5.60 -10.37 -9.42
N PRO A 95 -6.02 -10.82 -10.61
CA PRO A 95 -6.66 -9.94 -11.60
C PRO A 95 -7.88 -9.18 -11.06
N VAL A 96 -8.74 -9.81 -10.26
CA VAL A 96 -9.98 -9.19 -9.75
C VAL A 96 -9.81 -8.43 -8.43
N GLU A 97 -8.70 -8.61 -7.72
CA GLU A 97 -8.54 -8.08 -6.36
C GLU A 97 -8.42 -6.55 -6.30
N ASN A 98 -8.50 -5.95 -5.12
CA ASN A 98 -8.22 -4.52 -4.96
C ASN A 98 -6.76 -4.17 -5.35
N PHE A 99 -6.51 -2.95 -5.80
CA PHE A 99 -5.17 -2.50 -6.23
C PHE A 99 -4.12 -2.49 -5.09
N GLY A 100 -4.58 -2.42 -3.84
CA GLY A 100 -3.69 -2.51 -2.67
C GLY A 100 -3.28 -3.94 -2.29
N TYR A 101 -3.89 -4.98 -2.86
CA TYR A 101 -3.59 -6.36 -2.49
C TYR A 101 -2.31 -6.85 -3.16
N ILE A 102 -1.31 -7.22 -2.34
CA ILE A 102 -0.05 -7.83 -2.77
C ILE A 102 0.14 -9.12 -1.97
N GLY A 103 0.42 -10.22 -2.67
CA GLY A 103 0.65 -11.51 -2.04
C GLY A 103 1.95 -12.14 -2.51
N ILE A 104 2.88 -12.43 -1.59
CA ILE A 104 4.21 -12.98 -1.95
C ILE A 104 4.17 -14.34 -2.66
N ASN A 105 3.05 -15.06 -2.56
CA ASN A 105 2.81 -16.36 -3.19
C ASN A 105 1.94 -16.27 -4.44
N GLU A 106 1.46 -15.07 -4.80
CA GLU A 106 0.64 -14.86 -6.00
C GLU A 106 1.54 -14.72 -7.23
N ASP A 107 0.97 -15.01 -8.39
CA ASP A 107 1.61 -14.78 -9.68
C ASP A 107 1.68 -13.29 -10.02
N PHE A 108 2.56 -12.96 -10.97
CA PHE A 108 2.64 -11.61 -11.50
C PHE A 108 1.46 -11.32 -12.42
N VAL A 109 0.78 -10.21 -12.15
CA VAL A 109 -0.26 -9.63 -13.01
C VAL A 109 0.29 -8.33 -13.59
N ALA A 110 0.23 -8.20 -14.91
CA ALA A 110 0.65 -7.01 -15.62
C ALA A 110 -0.36 -5.87 -15.43
N HIS A 111 0.16 -4.67 -15.25
CA HIS A 111 -0.56 -3.41 -15.12
C HIS A 111 0.02 -2.42 -16.12
N ASN A 112 -0.87 -1.71 -16.83
CA ASN A 112 -0.50 -0.54 -17.59
C ASN A 112 -0.92 0.69 -16.81
N ILE A 113 0.05 1.56 -16.51
CA ILE A 113 -0.18 2.80 -15.77
C ILE A 113 0.09 3.98 -16.70
N TYR A 114 -0.88 4.88 -16.78
CA TYR A 114 -0.81 6.11 -17.54
C TYR A 114 -0.97 7.29 -16.60
N ILE A 115 -0.10 8.29 -16.70
CA ILE A 115 -0.13 9.50 -15.89
C ILE A 115 0.00 10.68 -16.84
N ALA A 116 -0.94 11.62 -16.75
CA ALA A 116 -0.90 12.89 -17.47
C ALA A 116 -1.00 14.06 -16.49
N ASP A 117 -0.39 15.17 -16.90
CA ASP A 117 -0.50 16.46 -16.22
C ASP A 117 0.00 16.43 -14.76
N SER A 118 1.20 15.84 -14.52
CA SER A 118 1.75 15.59 -13.16
C SER A 118 2.00 16.84 -12.30
N ASP A 119 1.94 18.03 -12.91
CA ASP A 119 2.12 19.33 -12.25
C ASP A 119 0.77 20.09 -12.06
N SER A 120 -0.38 19.51 -12.47
CA SER A 120 -1.74 20.08 -12.29
C SER A 120 -2.76 19.02 -11.78
N LEU A 121 -4.06 19.14 -12.10
CA LEU A 121 -5.07 18.10 -11.79
C LEU A 121 -4.58 16.75 -12.35
N LEU A 122 -4.07 15.91 -11.46
CA LEU A 122 -3.44 14.64 -11.81
C LEU A 122 -4.45 13.74 -12.51
N LYS A 123 -4.23 13.49 -13.80
CA LYS A 123 -5.00 12.53 -14.58
C LYS A 123 -4.24 11.22 -14.66
N TRP A 124 -4.93 10.11 -14.43
CA TRP A 124 -4.27 8.81 -14.44
C TRP A 124 -5.21 7.68 -14.79
N ARG A 125 -4.64 6.57 -15.27
CA ARG A 125 -5.34 5.30 -15.46
C ARG A 125 -4.43 4.15 -15.05
N ILE A 126 -4.98 3.18 -14.33
CA ILE A 126 -4.35 1.90 -14.02
C ILE A 126 -5.24 0.81 -14.60
N ASP A 127 -4.69 0.02 -15.50
CA ASP A 127 -5.38 -1.08 -16.15
C ASP A 127 -4.66 -2.40 -15.84
N LYS A 128 -5.34 -3.30 -15.13
CA LYS A 128 -4.85 -4.67 -14.85
C LYS A 128 -5.68 -5.75 -15.52
N GLY A 129 -6.38 -5.40 -16.60
CA GLY A 129 -7.29 -6.27 -17.33
C GLY A 129 -8.65 -6.38 -16.64
N GLU A 130 -8.75 -7.23 -15.62
CA GLU A 130 -10.03 -7.55 -14.96
C GLU A 130 -10.49 -6.50 -13.95
N ARG A 131 -9.64 -5.51 -13.65
CA ARG A 131 -10.00 -4.32 -12.90
C ARG A 131 -9.29 -3.11 -13.49
N VAL A 132 -10.01 -2.01 -13.61
CA VAL A 132 -9.46 -0.77 -14.12
C VAL A 132 -9.87 0.37 -13.20
N ALA A 133 -8.98 1.33 -13.03
CA ALA A 133 -9.29 2.59 -12.36
C ALA A 133 -8.76 3.77 -13.15
N THR A 134 -9.48 4.88 -13.12
CA THR A 134 -9.01 6.18 -13.62
C THR A 134 -9.41 7.29 -12.68
N GLY A 135 -8.58 8.32 -12.61
CA GLY A 135 -8.90 9.56 -11.90
C GLY A 135 -8.59 10.78 -12.73
N ASN A 136 -9.43 11.81 -12.58
CA ASN A 136 -9.35 13.07 -13.34
C ASN A 136 -8.94 14.29 -12.47
N GLY A 137 -8.59 14.05 -11.19
CA GLY A 137 -8.23 15.04 -10.20
C GLY A 137 -9.33 15.35 -9.17
N SER A 138 -10.60 15.11 -9.49
CA SER A 138 -11.74 15.25 -8.56
C SER A 138 -12.41 13.91 -8.28
N ASP A 139 -12.50 13.08 -9.31
CA ASP A 139 -13.28 11.86 -9.35
C ASP A 139 -12.39 10.67 -9.62
N ILE A 140 -12.73 9.55 -9.00
CA ILE A 140 -12.12 8.24 -9.27
C ILE A 140 -13.22 7.29 -9.72
N TYR A 141 -12.99 6.66 -10.87
CA TYR A 141 -13.84 5.58 -11.38
C TYR A 141 -13.07 4.27 -11.27
N VAL A 142 -13.70 3.24 -10.70
CA VAL A 142 -13.14 1.88 -10.65
C VAL A 142 -14.19 0.91 -11.18
N TRP A 143 -13.80 -0.03 -12.05
CA TRP A 143 -14.73 -1.02 -12.58
C TRP A 143 -14.09 -2.37 -12.84
N LEU A 144 -14.96 -3.37 -12.92
CA LEU A 144 -14.65 -4.75 -13.28
C LEU A 144 -15.35 -5.05 -14.61
N PRO A 145 -14.63 -5.08 -15.75
CA PRO A 145 -15.23 -5.26 -17.06
C PRO A 145 -16.11 -6.50 -17.17
N SER A 146 -15.68 -7.63 -16.59
CA SER A 146 -16.41 -8.90 -16.59
C SER A 146 -17.74 -8.86 -15.83
N LEU A 147 -17.88 -7.96 -14.84
CA LEU A 147 -19.13 -7.78 -14.08
C LEU A 147 -20.02 -6.67 -14.64
N LYS A 148 -19.54 -5.89 -15.62
CA LYS A 148 -20.22 -4.68 -16.14
C LYS A 148 -20.65 -3.71 -15.03
N LEU A 149 -19.87 -3.65 -13.95
CA LEU A 149 -20.15 -2.86 -12.76
C LEU A 149 -18.93 -2.02 -12.40
N GLY A 150 -19.18 -0.77 -12.02
CA GLY A 150 -18.19 0.15 -11.52
C GLY A 150 -18.72 1.03 -10.40
N MET A 151 -17.81 1.75 -9.78
CA MET A 151 -18.09 2.74 -8.75
C MET A 151 -17.53 4.09 -9.21
N HIS A 152 -18.28 5.15 -8.94
CA HIS A 152 -17.84 6.52 -9.02
C HIS A 152 -17.64 7.06 -7.60
N LEU A 153 -16.44 7.55 -7.34
CA LEU A 153 -15.96 8.02 -6.03
C LEU A 153 -15.52 9.47 -6.18
N SER A 154 -16.30 10.40 -5.66
CA SER A 154 -15.97 11.84 -5.66
C SER A 154 -15.24 12.23 -4.38
N GLU A 155 -14.28 13.16 -4.48
CA GLU A 155 -13.57 13.74 -3.32
C GLU A 155 -12.84 12.71 -2.42
N ILE A 156 -12.39 11.60 -3.02
CA ILE A 156 -11.63 10.56 -2.31
C ILE A 156 -10.15 10.59 -2.70
N ASP A 157 -9.28 10.41 -1.70
CA ASP A 157 -7.84 10.27 -1.90
C ASP A 157 -7.49 8.98 -2.67
N ASN A 158 -6.57 9.12 -3.65
CA ASN A 158 -6.07 7.99 -4.45
C ASN A 158 -5.58 6.82 -3.58
N GLU A 159 -4.90 7.08 -2.46
CA GLU A 159 -4.37 6.06 -1.56
C GLU A 159 -5.47 5.16 -0.98
N ARG A 160 -6.66 5.70 -0.71
CA ARG A 160 -7.79 4.96 -0.15
C ARG A 160 -8.34 3.92 -1.15
N VAL A 161 -8.25 4.22 -2.44
CA VAL A 161 -8.79 3.36 -3.51
C VAL A 161 -7.72 2.43 -4.07
N LEU A 162 -6.51 2.95 -4.24
CA LEU A 162 -5.42 2.29 -4.95
C LEU A 162 -4.42 1.59 -4.03
N GLY A 163 -4.43 1.88 -2.74
CA GLY A 163 -3.41 1.41 -1.80
C GLY A 163 -2.00 1.80 -2.28
N TYR A 164 -1.07 0.85 -2.27
CA TYR A 164 0.32 1.07 -2.69
C TYR A 164 0.45 1.57 -4.15
N MET A 165 -0.51 1.29 -5.02
CA MET A 165 -0.47 1.76 -6.41
C MET A 165 -0.57 3.28 -6.54
N ALA A 166 -1.13 3.98 -5.55
CA ALA A 166 -1.16 5.44 -5.54
C ALA A 166 0.25 6.05 -5.57
N THR A 167 1.24 5.39 -4.94
CA THR A 167 2.63 5.83 -4.93
C THR A 167 3.22 5.89 -6.34
N LEU A 168 2.82 4.96 -7.23
CA LEU A 168 3.31 4.91 -8.61
C LEU A 168 2.77 6.06 -9.47
N LEU A 169 1.65 6.68 -9.08
CA LEU A 169 1.09 7.82 -9.80
C LEU A 169 1.92 9.11 -9.66
N THR A 170 2.87 9.14 -8.72
CA THR A 170 3.71 10.31 -8.45
C THR A 170 5.19 9.94 -8.35
N PRO A 171 5.81 9.44 -9.44
CA PRO A 171 7.18 8.93 -9.43
C PRO A 171 8.21 9.98 -8.98
N LYS A 172 7.95 11.27 -9.25
CA LYS A 172 8.75 12.38 -8.70
C LYS A 172 8.73 12.41 -7.16
N LYS A 173 7.55 12.27 -6.54
CA LYS A 173 7.40 12.24 -5.08
C LYS A 173 8.11 11.03 -4.49
N VAL A 174 8.10 9.87 -5.16
CA VAL A 174 8.87 8.70 -4.74
C VAL A 174 10.36 9.04 -4.62
N LEU A 175 10.94 9.63 -5.67
CA LEU A 175 12.35 10.02 -5.66
C LEU A 175 12.65 11.12 -4.62
N GLU A 176 11.73 12.08 -4.42
CA GLU A 176 11.84 13.11 -3.38
C GLU A 176 11.82 12.52 -1.97
N THR A 177 10.95 11.53 -1.70
CA THR A 177 10.93 10.79 -0.44
C THR A 177 12.22 10.01 -0.23
N GLU A 178 12.76 9.35 -1.26
CA GLU A 178 14.05 8.67 -1.17
C GLU A 178 15.19 9.65 -0.89
N LEU A 179 15.19 10.82 -1.54
CA LEU A 179 16.19 11.85 -1.29
C LEU A 179 16.10 12.35 0.15
N TYR A 180 14.89 12.63 0.64
CA TYR A 180 14.67 13.03 2.02
C TYR A 180 15.22 11.98 2.98
N ASN A 181 14.81 10.72 2.86
CA ASN A 181 15.23 9.62 3.72
C ASN A 181 16.75 9.41 3.68
N CYS A 182 17.36 9.47 2.49
CA CYS A 182 18.81 9.40 2.30
C CYS A 182 19.56 10.51 3.05
N THR A 183 18.97 11.71 3.16
CA THR A 183 19.60 12.86 3.83
C THR A 183 19.30 12.96 5.33
N SER A 184 18.12 12.51 5.76
CA SER A 184 17.67 12.60 7.15
C SER A 184 18.21 11.47 8.03
N GLY A 185 18.64 10.36 7.43
CA GLY A 185 19.26 9.24 8.17
C GLY A 185 18.25 8.28 8.81
N ASP A 186 17.05 8.13 8.23
CA ASP A 186 15.92 7.32 8.74
C ASP A 186 16.14 5.79 8.72
N GLY A 187 17.39 5.33 8.76
CA GLY A 187 17.74 3.92 8.93
C GLY A 187 17.72 3.06 7.66
N ALA A 188 17.46 3.65 6.49
CA ALA A 188 17.63 2.96 5.21
C ALA A 188 19.09 3.03 4.71
N GLU A 189 19.59 1.94 4.13
CA GLU A 189 20.91 1.87 3.50
C GLU A 189 20.80 2.15 2.00
N TYR A 190 21.64 3.06 1.49
CA TYR A 190 21.70 3.42 0.08
C TYR A 190 23.02 2.96 -0.53
N LYS A 191 22.94 2.20 -1.63
CA LYS A 191 24.08 1.73 -2.40
C LYS A 191 23.93 2.13 -3.86
N VAL A 192 25.00 2.63 -4.45
CA VAL A 192 25.07 3.02 -5.85
C VAL A 192 26.07 2.11 -6.56
N ASN A 193 25.68 1.62 -7.73
CA ASN A 193 26.58 0.95 -8.65
C ASN A 193 26.36 1.47 -10.08
N THR A 194 27.36 1.34 -10.94
CA THR A 194 27.27 1.67 -12.36
C THR A 194 27.57 0.46 -13.22
N LYS A 195 26.79 0.28 -14.29
CA LYS A 195 26.97 -0.80 -15.27
C LYS A 195 26.71 -0.27 -16.67
N GLY A 196 27.77 -0.03 -17.43
CA GLY A 196 27.66 0.57 -18.76
C GLY A 196 27.02 1.96 -18.68
N SER A 197 25.92 2.18 -19.40
CA SER A 197 25.13 3.42 -19.40
C SER A 197 24.06 3.46 -18.31
N GLU A 198 24.10 2.58 -17.32
CA GLU A 198 23.10 2.48 -16.26
C GLU A 198 23.71 2.76 -14.88
N ILE A 199 22.98 3.53 -14.08
CA ILE A 199 23.20 3.76 -12.66
C ILE A 199 22.14 2.96 -11.91
N ILE A 200 22.58 2.08 -11.01
CA ILE A 200 21.70 1.25 -10.19
C ILE A 200 21.76 1.77 -8.76
N LEU A 201 20.66 2.37 -8.31
CA LEU A 201 20.47 2.78 -6.92
C LEU A 201 19.69 1.69 -6.18
N THR A 202 20.31 1.10 -5.17
CA THR A 202 19.68 0.11 -4.28
C THR A 202 19.41 0.74 -2.93
N VAL A 203 18.19 0.60 -2.43
CA VAL A 203 17.74 1.06 -1.12
C VAL A 203 17.27 -0.14 -0.32
N HIS A 204 17.82 -0.33 0.87
CA HIS A 204 17.40 -1.37 1.82
C HIS A 204 16.79 -0.71 3.04
N ALA A 205 15.53 -1.03 3.34
CA ALA A 205 14.79 -0.44 4.44
C ALA A 205 14.22 -1.51 5.37
N ALA A 206 14.27 -1.24 6.67
CA ALA A 206 13.59 -2.01 7.69
C ALA A 206 12.06 -1.82 7.61
N PRO A 207 11.26 -2.73 8.20
CA PRO A 207 9.82 -2.54 8.34
C PRO A 207 9.49 -1.22 9.04
N GLN A 208 8.48 -0.51 8.53
CA GLN A 208 7.94 0.71 9.12
C GLN A 208 6.65 0.42 9.87
N GLY A 209 6.44 1.08 11.01
CA GLY A 209 5.21 0.97 11.80
C GLY A 209 5.43 0.50 13.24
N ASN A 210 4.34 0.49 14.02
CA ASN A 210 4.36 -0.07 15.36
C ASN A 210 4.07 -1.57 15.29
N PHE A 211 5.02 -2.39 15.75
CA PHE A 211 4.88 -3.85 15.78
C PHE A 211 5.01 -4.46 17.18
N GLU A 212 4.71 -3.69 18.24
CA GLU A 212 4.52 -4.27 19.58
C GLU A 212 3.56 -5.47 19.53
N ASN A 213 2.50 -5.35 18.74
CA ASN A 213 1.77 -6.48 18.19
C ASN A 213 2.15 -6.67 16.70
N PRO A 214 2.68 -7.83 16.28
CA PRO A 214 3.16 -8.04 14.92
C PRO A 214 2.05 -8.39 13.91
N TYR A 215 0.78 -8.10 14.20
CA TYR A 215 -0.36 -8.48 13.37
C TYR A 215 -0.26 -8.05 11.89
N LEU A 216 0.17 -6.81 11.62
CA LEU A 216 0.37 -6.30 10.26
C LEU A 216 1.81 -6.42 9.76
N LEU A 217 2.73 -6.96 10.56
CA LEU A 217 4.12 -7.14 10.13
C LEU A 217 4.17 -8.05 8.90
N ASN A 218 4.88 -7.60 7.86
CA ASN A 218 5.00 -8.27 6.57
C ASN A 218 3.67 -8.42 5.78
N THR A 219 2.66 -7.61 6.07
CA THR A 219 1.37 -7.63 5.33
C THR A 219 1.31 -6.62 4.19
N SER A 220 2.21 -5.64 4.18
CA SER A 220 2.39 -4.66 3.09
C SER A 220 3.88 -4.41 2.83
N ILE A 221 4.20 -3.72 1.73
CA ILE A 221 5.60 -3.39 1.38
C ILE A 221 6.26 -2.53 2.47
N SER A 222 5.58 -1.47 2.94
CA SER A 222 6.12 -0.56 3.97
C SER A 222 6.29 -1.27 5.31
N GLU A 223 5.41 -2.20 5.64
CA GLU A 223 5.46 -2.98 6.88
C GLU A 223 6.33 -4.24 6.77
N SER A 224 7.06 -4.39 5.65
CA SER A 224 8.04 -5.44 5.42
C SER A 224 9.44 -4.85 5.37
N GLU A 225 10.43 -5.66 5.74
CA GLU A 225 11.80 -5.40 5.31
C GLU A 225 11.82 -5.50 3.78
N ASN A 226 12.33 -4.47 3.11
CA ASN A 226 12.22 -4.37 1.66
C ASN A 226 13.47 -3.78 1.01
N ILE A 227 13.71 -4.21 -0.22
CA ILE A 227 14.77 -3.74 -1.09
C ILE A 227 14.14 -3.12 -2.33
N ARG A 228 14.46 -1.86 -2.57
CA ARG A 228 14.02 -1.11 -3.76
C ARG A 228 15.23 -0.87 -4.64
N ARG A 229 15.13 -1.19 -5.93
CA ARG A 229 16.18 -0.91 -6.91
C ARG A 229 15.63 -0.03 -8.00
N TYR A 230 16.36 1.04 -8.30
CA TYR A 230 16.05 2.00 -9.34
C TYR A 230 17.16 1.93 -10.39
N VAL A 231 16.79 1.72 -11.65
CA VAL A 231 17.73 1.75 -12.77
C VAL A 231 17.56 3.09 -13.47
N ILE A 232 18.63 3.89 -13.49
CA ILE A 232 18.64 5.25 -13.99
C ILE A 232 19.60 5.31 -15.17
N ASP A 233 19.17 5.95 -16.25
CA ASP A 233 20.00 6.18 -17.43
C ASP A 233 21.12 7.18 -17.09
N ALA A 234 22.38 6.82 -17.37
CA ALA A 234 23.53 7.63 -16.98
C ALA A 234 23.62 8.96 -17.75
N ASP A 235 23.08 9.04 -18.97
CA ASP A 235 23.17 10.22 -19.83
C ASP A 235 22.01 11.18 -19.58
N THR A 236 20.78 10.65 -19.64
CA THR A 236 19.55 11.44 -19.50
C THR A 236 19.11 11.64 -18.05
N LYS A 237 19.69 10.85 -17.11
CA LYS A 237 19.31 10.81 -15.69
C LYS A 237 17.86 10.39 -15.43
N ARG A 238 17.15 9.87 -16.43
CA ARG A 238 15.77 9.40 -16.30
C ARG A 238 15.71 8.01 -15.69
N LEU A 239 14.65 7.74 -14.92
CA LEU A 239 14.38 6.41 -14.37
C LEU A 239 13.89 5.50 -15.50
N LYS A 240 14.57 4.38 -15.73
CA LYS A 240 14.21 3.40 -16.79
C LYS A 240 13.30 2.29 -16.28
N SER A 241 13.58 1.81 -15.07
CA SER A 241 12.88 0.69 -14.43
C SER A 241 13.09 0.74 -12.92
N ALA A 242 12.23 0.01 -12.19
CA ALA A 242 12.38 -0.14 -10.75
C ALA A 242 11.82 -1.49 -10.29
N THR A 243 12.40 -2.06 -9.24
CA THR A 243 11.89 -3.27 -8.58
C THR A 243 11.72 -3.04 -7.10
N VAL A 244 10.67 -3.61 -6.52
CA VAL A 244 10.49 -3.70 -5.07
C VAL A 244 10.41 -5.17 -4.67
N SER A 245 11.29 -5.56 -3.76
CA SER A 245 11.32 -6.88 -3.15
C SER A 245 11.08 -6.78 -1.65
N VAL A 246 10.44 -7.78 -1.07
CA VAL A 246 10.33 -7.96 0.38
C VAL A 246 11.23 -9.11 0.84
N ILE A 247 11.73 -9.03 2.07
CA ILE A 247 12.47 -10.13 2.69
C ILE A 247 11.49 -11.00 3.47
N SER A 248 11.35 -12.26 3.07
CA SER A 248 10.54 -13.25 3.77
C SER A 248 11.34 -14.52 3.98
N ARG A 249 11.43 -14.99 5.23
CA ARG A 249 12.21 -16.18 5.61
C ARG A 249 13.65 -16.15 5.06
N ASN A 250 14.31 -14.99 5.16
CA ASN A 250 15.66 -14.71 4.65
C ASN A 250 15.81 -14.86 3.12
N ARG A 251 14.70 -14.80 2.37
CA ARG A 251 14.72 -14.78 0.90
C ARG A 251 14.19 -13.45 0.42
N GLU A 252 14.87 -12.89 -0.56
CA GLU A 252 14.37 -11.75 -1.31
C GLU A 252 13.31 -12.23 -2.30
N ILE A 253 12.11 -11.65 -2.22
CA ILE A 253 10.98 -11.95 -3.11
C ILE A 253 10.54 -10.65 -3.78
N THR A 254 10.74 -10.54 -5.09
CA THR A 254 10.20 -9.43 -5.87
C THR A 254 8.69 -9.50 -5.92
N VAL A 255 8.04 -8.41 -5.50
CA VAL A 255 6.58 -8.26 -5.46
C VAL A 255 6.06 -7.22 -6.45
N LEU A 256 6.95 -6.35 -6.94
CA LEU A 256 6.65 -5.32 -7.92
C LEU A 256 7.85 -5.13 -8.85
N ASN A 257 7.60 -5.12 -10.15
CA ASN A 257 8.59 -4.90 -11.20
C ASN A 257 8.05 -3.90 -12.25
N ILE A 258 8.59 -2.69 -12.28
CA ILE A 258 8.37 -1.72 -13.35
C ILE A 258 9.40 -2.02 -14.44
N SER A 259 8.97 -2.68 -15.51
CA SER A 259 9.87 -3.15 -16.57
C SER A 259 10.20 -2.07 -17.60
N ALA A 260 9.32 -1.09 -17.78
CA ALA A 260 9.53 0.04 -18.68
C ALA A 260 8.85 1.31 -18.15
N ILE A 261 9.53 2.45 -18.32
CA ILE A 261 8.99 3.78 -18.09
C ILE A 261 9.22 4.63 -19.34
N ASN A 262 8.15 5.03 -20.00
CA ASN A 262 8.18 5.85 -21.20
C ASN A 262 7.77 7.28 -20.87
N TYR A 263 8.63 8.23 -21.22
CA TYR A 263 8.42 9.66 -21.03
C TYR A 263 7.99 10.27 -22.37
N GLY A 264 6.74 10.72 -22.46
CA GLY A 264 6.14 11.17 -23.71
C GLY A 264 5.58 12.58 -23.65
N ARG A 265 4.98 12.99 -24.76
CA ARG A 265 4.05 14.13 -24.79
C ARG A 265 2.66 13.64 -24.41
N ARG A 266 1.83 14.56 -23.93
CA ARG A 266 0.44 14.29 -23.51
C ARG A 266 -0.31 13.42 -24.51
N LYS A 267 -0.93 12.35 -24.00
CA LYS A 267 -1.94 11.58 -24.72
C LYS A 267 -3.31 12.07 -24.30
N ASP A 268 -4.13 12.48 -25.26
CA ASP A 268 -5.52 12.81 -24.97
C ASP A 268 -6.28 11.53 -24.58
N ASP A 269 -7.25 11.68 -23.68
CA ASP A 269 -8.26 10.67 -23.34
C ASP A 269 -7.81 9.42 -22.52
N ILE A 270 -6.83 9.57 -21.60
CA ILE A 270 -6.50 8.45 -20.69
C ILE A 270 -7.59 8.13 -19.67
N CYS A 271 -8.51 9.06 -19.42
CA CYS A 271 -9.60 8.91 -18.44
C CYS A 271 -10.91 8.42 -19.06
N CYS A 272 -10.88 7.86 -20.27
CA CYS A 272 -12.07 7.29 -20.90
C CYS A 272 -12.67 6.16 -20.04
N LEU A 273 -13.98 6.24 -19.83
CA LEU A 273 -14.78 5.19 -19.20
C LEU A 273 -15.13 4.12 -20.24
N ALA A 274 -15.30 2.88 -19.79
CA ALA A 274 -15.67 1.78 -20.67
C ALA A 274 -17.18 1.80 -20.97
N ASP A 275 -17.53 1.53 -22.22
CA ASP A 275 -18.93 1.40 -22.63
C ASP A 275 -19.61 0.21 -21.94
N GLY A 276 -20.90 0.38 -21.60
CA GLY A 276 -21.73 -0.70 -21.04
C GLY A 276 -21.43 -1.08 -19.59
N ILE A 277 -20.63 -0.29 -18.87
CA ILE A 277 -20.44 -0.40 -17.42
C ILE A 277 -21.51 0.42 -16.69
N ARG A 278 -22.17 -0.18 -15.70
CA ARG A 278 -23.03 0.54 -14.76
C ARG A 278 -22.16 1.10 -13.63
N TYR A 279 -22.02 2.42 -13.55
CA TYR A 279 -21.36 3.09 -12.44
C TYR A 279 -22.36 3.40 -11.32
N VAL A 280 -22.02 3.03 -10.10
CA VAL A 280 -22.79 3.34 -8.89
C VAL A 280 -22.13 4.51 -8.17
N GLU A 281 -22.95 5.50 -7.82
CA GLU A 281 -22.54 6.68 -7.06
C GLU A 281 -22.30 6.33 -5.59
N THR A 282 -21.16 6.75 -5.05
CA THR A 282 -20.83 6.55 -3.62
C THR A 282 -20.74 7.89 -2.89
N GLU A 283 -21.84 8.67 -2.96
CA GLU A 283 -21.93 10.03 -2.40
C GLU A 283 -21.97 10.08 -0.86
N ASN A 284 -22.19 8.96 -0.17
CA ASN A 284 -22.39 8.97 1.28
C ASN A 284 -21.10 8.65 2.05
N GLN A 285 -20.45 9.70 2.58
CA GLN A 285 -19.47 9.53 3.63
C GLN A 285 -20.12 8.88 4.86
N LEU A 286 -19.52 7.80 5.34
CA LEU A 286 -19.97 7.11 6.55
C LEU A 286 -19.78 8.01 7.77
N VAL A 287 -20.86 8.22 8.52
CA VAL A 287 -20.84 9.06 9.73
C VAL A 287 -20.11 8.36 10.88
N GLY A 288 -20.15 7.01 10.91
CA GLY A 288 -19.57 6.19 11.97
C GLY A 288 -20.39 6.19 13.27
N LEU A 289 -19.93 5.42 14.25
CA LEU A 289 -20.48 5.39 15.61
C LEU A 289 -19.68 6.31 16.53
N THR A 290 -20.31 7.36 17.07
CA THR A 290 -19.62 8.39 17.86
C THR A 290 -19.73 8.15 19.37
N GLY A 291 -18.77 8.68 20.14
CA GLY A 291 -18.82 8.67 21.61
C GLY A 291 -18.57 7.31 22.26
N LEU A 292 -17.96 6.37 21.52
CA LEU A 292 -17.67 5.02 21.98
C LEU A 292 -16.17 4.75 22.01
N SER A 293 -15.74 3.81 22.84
CA SER A 293 -14.46 3.13 22.67
C SER A 293 -14.47 2.22 21.43
N ALA A 294 -13.28 1.81 20.97
CA ALA A 294 -13.15 0.86 19.87
C ALA A 294 -13.83 -0.49 20.18
N GLU A 295 -13.70 -0.97 21.42
CA GLU A 295 -14.35 -2.20 21.88
C GLU A 295 -15.87 -2.08 21.88
N GLU A 296 -16.44 -0.96 22.34
CA GLU A 296 -17.88 -0.72 22.32
C GLU A 296 -18.41 -0.60 20.89
N ALA A 297 -17.69 0.11 20.01
CA ALA A 297 -18.05 0.20 18.60
C ALA A 297 -18.03 -1.18 17.93
N ALA A 298 -16.98 -1.97 18.14
CA ALA A 298 -16.90 -3.35 17.65
C ALA A 298 -18.04 -4.22 18.20
N LEU A 299 -18.37 -4.10 19.50
CA LEU A 299 -19.48 -4.80 20.12
C LEU A 299 -20.82 -4.48 19.44
N ILE A 300 -21.11 -3.20 19.18
CA ILE A 300 -22.34 -2.77 18.52
C ILE A 300 -22.41 -3.29 17.09
N VAL A 301 -21.33 -3.14 16.32
CA VAL A 301 -21.27 -3.63 14.93
C VAL A 301 -21.46 -5.14 14.85
N LEU A 302 -20.74 -5.91 15.66
CA LEU A 302 -20.78 -7.37 15.61
C LEU A 302 -22.14 -7.93 16.07
N ASN A 303 -22.81 -7.28 17.03
CA ASN A 303 -24.17 -7.65 17.43
C ASN A 303 -25.22 -7.31 16.36
N ALA A 304 -24.96 -6.31 15.51
CA ALA A 304 -25.85 -5.98 14.39
C ALA A 304 -25.96 -7.13 13.38
N PHE A 305 -24.99 -8.07 13.34
CA PHE A 305 -25.06 -9.24 12.44
C PHE A 305 -26.15 -10.24 12.79
N VAL A 306 -26.65 -10.27 14.04
CA VAL A 306 -27.71 -11.20 14.47
C VAL A 306 -28.95 -11.07 13.59
N ASN A 307 -29.39 -9.84 13.33
CA ASN A 307 -30.56 -9.54 12.51
C ASN A 307 -30.21 -8.75 11.23
N TRP A 308 -28.91 -8.58 10.94
CA TRP A 308 -28.43 -7.70 9.89
C TRP A 308 -29.03 -6.27 10.01
N ASP A 309 -28.77 -5.63 11.14
CA ASP A 309 -29.34 -4.32 11.45
C ASP A 309 -28.70 -3.20 10.61
N ASN A 310 -29.36 -2.89 9.49
CA ASN A 310 -28.95 -1.84 8.57
C ASN A 310 -28.87 -0.45 9.25
N SER A 311 -29.63 -0.19 10.32
CA SER A 311 -29.56 1.11 11.03
C SER A 311 -28.21 1.37 11.70
N ILE A 312 -27.44 0.29 11.94
CA ILE A 312 -26.07 0.32 12.45
C ILE A 312 -25.09 0.10 11.29
N LEU A 313 -25.29 -0.94 10.49
CA LEU A 313 -24.32 -1.37 9.48
C LEU A 313 -24.09 -0.30 8.40
N ASP A 314 -25.14 0.41 7.97
CA ASP A 314 -25.03 1.47 6.97
C ASP A 314 -24.26 2.71 7.47
N LYS A 315 -24.11 2.86 8.80
CA LYS A 315 -23.33 3.97 9.38
C LYS A 315 -21.83 3.69 9.36
N VAL A 316 -21.45 2.41 9.31
CA VAL A 316 -20.06 1.97 9.52
C VAL A 316 -19.44 1.31 8.29
N MET A 317 -20.26 0.91 7.31
CA MET A 317 -19.84 0.28 6.05
C MET A 317 -20.76 0.71 4.91
N PRO A 318 -20.27 0.84 3.67
CA PRO A 318 -21.13 1.09 2.51
C PRO A 318 -22.07 -0.09 2.30
N ARG A 319 -23.38 0.19 2.13
CA ARG A 319 -24.43 -0.83 2.02
C ARG A 319 -24.18 -1.79 0.86
N GLU A 320 -23.79 -1.24 -0.29
CA GLU A 320 -23.54 -1.99 -1.51
C GLU A 320 -22.43 -3.03 -1.32
N VAL A 321 -21.42 -2.69 -0.51
CA VAL A 321 -20.32 -3.60 -0.18
C VAL A 321 -20.77 -4.62 0.87
N SER A 322 -21.44 -4.17 1.93
CA SER A 322 -21.81 -5.07 3.04
C SER A 322 -22.84 -6.11 2.62
N ASP A 323 -23.82 -5.73 1.80
CA ASP A 323 -24.84 -6.64 1.29
C ASP A 323 -24.26 -7.72 0.37
N ILE A 324 -23.27 -7.37 -0.47
CA ILE A 324 -22.66 -8.31 -1.42
C ILE A 324 -21.59 -9.18 -0.75
N ALA A 325 -20.70 -8.58 0.05
CA ALA A 325 -19.51 -9.26 0.54
C ALA A 325 -19.71 -9.99 1.87
N TYR A 326 -20.63 -9.52 2.73
CA TYR A 326 -20.66 -9.93 4.13
C TYR A 326 -22.01 -10.51 4.57
N LYS A 327 -23.13 -10.07 3.97
CA LYS A 327 -24.49 -10.45 4.43
C LYS A 327 -24.72 -11.95 4.49
N ASP A 328 -24.44 -12.66 3.40
CA ASP A 328 -24.67 -14.11 3.35
C ASP A 328 -23.84 -14.87 4.40
N LYS A 329 -22.58 -14.44 4.58
CA LYS A 329 -21.64 -15.06 5.54
C LYS A 329 -21.99 -14.77 6.99
N PHE A 330 -22.41 -13.54 7.30
CA PHE A 330 -22.50 -13.04 8.67
C PHE A 330 -23.91 -12.87 9.22
N SER A 331 -24.94 -12.79 8.38
CA SER A 331 -26.32 -12.67 8.86
C SER A 331 -26.71 -13.86 9.74
N GLY A 332 -27.28 -13.58 10.92
CA GLY A 332 -27.61 -14.58 11.93
C GLY A 332 -26.43 -15.00 12.80
N SER A 333 -25.27 -14.35 12.69
CA SER A 333 -24.13 -14.65 13.57
C SER A 333 -24.35 -14.13 14.97
N ARG A 334 -23.91 -14.90 15.97
CA ARG A 334 -23.97 -14.53 17.38
C ARG A 334 -22.57 -14.23 17.90
N LEU A 335 -22.40 -13.08 18.55
CA LEU A 335 -21.16 -12.74 19.22
C LEU A 335 -20.94 -13.63 20.44
N ILE A 336 -19.77 -14.27 20.50
CA ILE A 336 -19.34 -15.08 21.64
C ILE A 336 -18.46 -14.24 22.57
N SER A 337 -17.49 -13.52 22.03
CA SER A 337 -16.52 -12.78 22.83
C SER A 337 -15.85 -11.66 22.06
N ILE A 338 -15.44 -10.63 22.80
CA ILE A 338 -14.60 -9.54 22.34
C ILE A 338 -13.31 -9.50 23.16
N GLY A 339 -12.19 -9.19 22.50
CA GLY A 339 -10.88 -9.04 23.13
C GLY A 339 -10.53 -7.57 23.37
N ARG A 340 -9.35 -7.35 23.96
CA ARG A 340 -8.78 -6.01 24.13
C ARG A 340 -8.23 -5.49 22.80
N SER A 341 -8.49 -4.23 22.52
CA SER A 341 -7.99 -3.57 21.31
C SER A 341 -6.46 -3.45 21.30
N PHE A 342 -5.90 -3.40 20.10
CA PHE A 342 -4.47 -3.18 19.86
C PHE A 342 -4.23 -2.44 18.54
N THR A 343 -3.04 -1.86 18.39
CA THR A 343 -2.56 -1.27 17.13
C THR A 343 -1.44 -2.11 16.55
N SER A 344 -1.29 -2.05 15.22
CA SER A 344 -0.21 -2.71 14.49
C SER A 344 -0.01 -1.99 13.16
N GLY A 345 1.22 -1.92 12.67
CA GLY A 345 1.54 -1.36 11.36
C GLY A 345 1.70 0.15 11.33
N THR A 346 1.58 0.73 10.12
CA THR A 346 1.70 2.18 9.88
C THR A 346 0.37 2.92 9.88
N GLY A 347 -0.74 2.18 9.80
CA GLY A 347 -2.09 2.73 9.71
C GLY A 347 -2.61 3.31 11.02
N ARG A 348 -3.76 3.99 10.92
CA ARG A 348 -4.52 4.51 12.08
C ARG A 348 -5.60 3.56 12.58
N SER A 349 -5.64 2.33 12.05
CA SER A 349 -6.64 1.36 12.44
C SER A 349 -6.36 0.80 13.84
N ILE A 350 -7.44 0.63 14.60
CA ILE A 350 -7.47 -0.13 15.84
C ILE A 350 -8.08 -1.48 15.55
N PHE A 351 -7.44 -2.54 16.03
CA PHE A 351 -7.87 -3.91 15.85
C PHE A 351 -8.49 -4.43 17.14
N VAL A 352 -9.71 -4.99 17.03
CA VAL A 352 -10.39 -5.60 18.17
C VAL A 352 -10.59 -7.10 17.88
N PRO A 353 -9.95 -8.01 18.64
CA PRO A 353 -10.20 -9.44 18.49
C PRO A 353 -11.65 -9.78 18.79
N TYR A 354 -12.24 -10.69 18.02
CA TYR A 354 -13.59 -11.17 18.28
C TYR A 354 -13.76 -12.65 17.92
N THR A 355 -14.81 -13.25 18.45
CA THR A 355 -15.27 -14.59 18.08
C THR A 355 -16.77 -14.57 17.82
N LEU A 356 -17.19 -14.98 16.62
CA LEU A 356 -18.58 -15.20 16.27
C LEU A 356 -18.88 -16.70 16.16
N GLU A 357 -20.09 -17.08 16.53
CA GLU A 357 -20.75 -18.29 16.04
C GLU A 357 -21.56 -17.91 14.80
N LEU A 358 -21.21 -18.48 13.66
CA LEU A 358 -21.95 -18.26 12.42
C LEU A 358 -23.28 -19.02 12.45
N ARG A 359 -24.20 -18.68 11.54
CA ARG A 359 -25.52 -19.32 11.44
C ARG A 359 -25.47 -20.85 11.32
N ASN A 360 -24.41 -21.38 10.70
CA ASN A 360 -24.19 -22.82 10.55
C ASN A 360 -23.54 -23.49 11.79
N GLY A 361 -23.38 -22.75 12.89
CA GLY A 361 -22.75 -23.21 14.14
C GLY A 361 -21.21 -23.20 14.11
N SER A 362 -20.59 -22.83 12.99
CA SER A 362 -19.12 -22.76 12.92
C SER A 362 -18.57 -21.54 13.66
N ILE A 363 -17.37 -21.67 14.20
CA ILE A 363 -16.70 -20.61 14.96
C ILE A 363 -15.80 -19.80 14.05
N HIS A 364 -16.03 -18.49 13.99
CA HIS A 364 -15.20 -17.54 13.27
C HIS A 364 -14.41 -16.68 14.26
N ARG A 365 -13.08 -16.72 14.18
CA ARG A 365 -12.18 -15.90 15.01
C ARG A 365 -11.39 -14.96 14.11
N HIS A 366 -11.46 -13.67 14.40
CA HIS A 366 -10.77 -12.65 13.63
C HIS A 366 -10.49 -11.40 14.50
N ASN A 367 -9.85 -10.40 13.91
CA ASN A 367 -9.79 -9.05 14.45
C ASN A 367 -10.56 -8.11 13.52
N ILE A 368 -11.53 -7.36 14.05
CA ILE A 368 -12.21 -6.31 13.29
C ILE A 368 -11.29 -5.08 13.25
N ALA A 369 -11.16 -4.46 12.09
CA ALA A 369 -10.37 -3.24 11.91
C ALA A 369 -11.32 -2.03 11.95
N LEU A 370 -11.08 -1.14 12.90
CA LEU A 370 -11.84 0.09 13.08
C LEU A 370 -10.95 1.30 12.83
N GLN A 371 -11.52 2.36 12.29
CA GLN A 371 -10.84 3.64 12.12
C GLN A 371 -11.79 4.79 12.48
N GLU A 372 -11.28 5.83 13.12
CA GLU A 372 -12.04 7.05 13.36
C GLU A 372 -12.11 7.90 12.09
N THR A 373 -13.30 8.42 11.81
CA THR A 373 -13.53 9.48 10.84
C THR A 373 -13.06 10.83 11.40
N TYR A 374 -12.96 11.85 10.54
CA TYR A 374 -12.66 13.22 10.98
C TYR A 374 -13.71 13.79 11.95
N SER A 375 -14.94 13.27 11.92
CA SER A 375 -16.01 13.61 12.85
C SER A 375 -15.99 12.82 14.16
N GLY A 376 -14.98 11.97 14.37
CA GLY A 376 -14.83 11.15 15.58
C GLY A 376 -15.78 9.94 15.65
N GLY A 377 -16.29 9.49 14.51
CA GLY A 377 -17.12 8.28 14.41
C GLY A 377 -16.29 7.06 14.02
N TRP A 378 -16.57 5.91 14.63
CA TRP A 378 -15.94 4.64 14.26
C TRP A 378 -16.58 4.04 13.02
N ILE A 379 -15.75 3.72 12.02
CA ILE A 379 -16.14 2.95 10.82
C ILE A 379 -15.36 1.65 10.74
N VAL A 380 -15.91 0.67 10.02
CA VAL A 380 -15.23 -0.60 9.76
C VAL A 380 -14.42 -0.47 8.48
N THR A 381 -13.13 -0.78 8.54
CA THR A 381 -12.22 -0.74 7.39
C THR A 381 -11.74 -2.13 6.96
N GLY A 382 -12.11 -3.18 7.70
CA GLY A 382 -11.83 -4.57 7.34
C GLY A 382 -11.98 -5.52 8.52
N GLY A 383 -11.51 -6.76 8.34
CA GLY A 383 -11.46 -7.76 9.41
C GLY A 383 -12.77 -8.51 9.66
N LEU A 384 -13.64 -8.56 8.63
CA LEU A 384 -14.85 -9.37 8.55
C LEU A 384 -14.64 -10.51 7.57
#